data_AF-A0AAD7VI41-F1
#
_entry.id   AF-A0AAD7VI41-F1
#
_cell.length_a   1.000
_cell.length_b   1.000
_cell.length_c   1.000
_cell.angle_alpha   90.00
_cell.angle_beta   90.00
_cell.angle_gamma   90.00
#
_symmetry.space_group_name_H-M   'P 1'
#
loop_
_entity.id
_entity.type
_entity.pdbx_description
1 polymer ?
#
loop_
_entity_poly.entity_id
_entity_poly.type
_entity_poly.pdbx_seq_one_letter_code
_entity_poly.pdbx_strand_id
1 'polypeptide(L)' 'MAFDLWVREFNEASKLENEVNDMIFARTSLPTSGPETQRHMSVARRKITILRTKLEILESLLSTLPNKQPI' A
#
# COMPACT_ATOMS: atom_id res chain seq x y z
N MET A 1 -8.36 -13.80 -15.58
CA MET A 1 -7.01 -13.74 -16.22
C MET A 1 -6.05 -13.15 -15.21
N ALA A 2 -4.79 -13.60 -15.13
CA ALA A 2 -3.82 -13.09 -14.14
C ALA A 2 -3.64 -11.55 -14.19
N PHE A 3 -3.84 -10.95 -15.36
CA PHE A 3 -3.85 -9.50 -15.55
C PHE A 3 -4.98 -8.79 -14.81
N ASP A 4 -6.20 -9.35 -14.81
CA ASP A 4 -7.36 -8.77 -14.11
C ASP A 4 -7.14 -8.74 -12.59
N LEU A 5 -6.55 -9.82 -12.05
CA LEU A 5 -6.15 -9.88 -10.64
C LEU A 5 -5.06 -8.87 -10.31
N TRP A 6 -4.05 -8.74 -11.19
CA TRP A 6 -2.99 -7.74 -11.03
C TRP A 6 -3.54 -6.31 -11.01
N VAL A 7 -4.43 -5.97 -11.96
CA VAL A 7 -5.07 -4.65 -12.03
C VAL A 7 -5.90 -4.38 -10.78
N ARG A 8 -6.64 -5.37 -10.27
CA ARG A 8 -7.40 -5.23 -9.02
C ARG A 8 -6.49 -4.95 -7.83
N GLU A 9 -5.46 -5.76 -7.62
CA GLU A 9 -4.52 -5.57 -6.50
C GLU A 9 -3.78 -4.24 -6.60
N PHE A 10 -3.46 -3.79 -7.81
CA PHE A 10 -2.83 -2.50 -8.07
C PHE A 10 -3.73 -1.34 -7.65
N ASN A 11 -5.02 -1.39 -8.03
CA ASN A 11 -5.99 -0.38 -7.63
C ASN A 11 -6.17 -0.35 -6.10
N GLU A 12 -6.18 -1.50 -5.44
CA GLU A 12 -6.26 -1.55 -3.97
C GLU A 12 -4.99 -1.00 -3.31
N ALA A 13 -3.80 -1.35 -3.82
CA ALA A 13 -2.53 -0.83 -3.33
C ALA A 13 -2.43 0.70 -3.53
N SER A 14 -2.89 1.21 -4.67
CA SER A 14 -2.92 2.64 -4.96
C SER A 14 -3.86 3.40 -4.02
N LYS A 15 -5.06 2.87 -3.73
CA LYS A 15 -5.95 3.47 -2.73
C LYS A 15 -5.29 3.51 -1.35
N LEU A 16 -4.66 2.41 -0.93
CA LEU A 16 -4.00 2.32 0.36
C LEU A 16 -2.79 3.25 0.47
N GLU A 17 -2.04 3.46 -0.62
CA GLU A 17 -0.96 4.44 -0.69
C GLU A 17 -1.47 5.86 -0.47
N ASN A 18 -2.55 6.26 -1.17
CA ASN A 18 -3.19 7.56 -0.96
C ASN A 18 -3.62 7.76 0.50
N GLU A 19 -4.21 6.72 1.14
CA GLU A 19 -4.58 6.80 2.56
C GLU A 19 -3.37 6.92 3.50
N VAL A 20 -2.26 6.22 3.21
CA VAL A 20 -1.02 6.34 3.99
C VAL A 20 -0.43 7.74 3.82
N ASN A 21 -0.48 8.29 2.61
CA ASN A 21 -0.01 9.63 2.29
C ASN A 21 -0.82 10.69 3.07
N ASP A 22 -2.15 10.59 3.05
CA ASP A 22 -3.04 11.43 3.86
C ASP A 22 -2.72 11.34 5.36
N MET A 23 -2.50 10.13 5.89
CA MET A 23 -2.07 9.95 7.28
C MET A 23 -0.72 10.62 7.58
N ILE A 24 0.25 10.55 6.67
CA ILE A 24 1.55 11.21 6.85
C ILE A 24 1.38 12.73 6.88
N PHE A 25 0.52 13.30 6.03
CA PHE A 25 0.19 14.72 6.06
C PHE A 25 -0.56 15.10 7.35
N ALA A 26 -1.55 14.31 7.77
CA ALA A 26 -2.30 14.50 9.01
C ALA A 26 -1.39 14.44 10.25
N ARG A 27 -0.28 13.72 10.21
CA ARG A 27 0.70 13.72 11.31
C ARG A 27 1.26 15.11 11.62
N THR A 28 1.36 16.00 10.62
CA THR A 28 1.88 17.36 10.83
C THR A 28 0.95 18.26 11.64
N SER A 29 -0.34 17.94 11.69
CA SER A 29 -1.32 18.66 12.52
C SER A 29 -1.51 18.04 13.91
N LEU A 30 -0.99 16.85 14.14
CA LEU A 30 -1.05 16.16 15.43
C LEU A 30 0.07 16.64 16.38
N PRO A 31 -0.19 16.67 17.70
CA PRO A 31 0.85 16.96 18.68
C PRO A 31 1.95 15.90 18.63
N THR A 32 3.19 16.30 18.94
CA THR A 32 4.39 15.44 18.89
C THR A 32 4.27 14.17 19.72
N SER A 33 3.42 14.16 20.76
CA SER A 33 3.18 13.02 21.63
C SER A 33 1.78 13.05 22.21
N GLY A 34 1.22 11.87 22.45
CA GLY A 34 -0.11 11.68 23.01
C GLY A 34 -0.74 10.37 22.58
N PRO A 35 -1.79 9.90 23.28
CA PRO A 35 -2.48 8.65 22.95
C PRO A 35 -3.08 8.68 21.53
N GLU A 36 -3.61 9.82 21.09
CA GLU A 36 -4.13 9.99 19.72
C GLU A 36 -3.00 9.87 18.68
N THR A 37 -1.87 10.55 18.90
CA THR A 37 -0.70 10.45 18.00
C THR A 37 -0.17 9.02 17.94
N GLN A 38 -0.08 8.31 19.07
CA GLN A 38 0.36 6.91 19.11
C GLN A 38 -0.61 5.98 18.37
N ARG A 39 -1.93 6.20 18.53
CA ARG A 39 -2.96 5.46 17.81
C ARG A 39 -2.86 5.71 16.31
N HIS A 40 -2.79 6.97 15.90
CA HIS A 40 -2.61 7.37 14.51
C HIS A 40 -1.36 6.73 13.89
N MET A 41 -0.21 6.80 14.58
CA MET A 41 1.03 6.15 14.14
C MET A 41 0.91 4.63 14.05
N SER A 42 0.20 3.99 14.98
CA SER A 42 -0.02 2.53 14.96
C SER A 42 -0.88 2.11 13.78
N VAL A 43 -1.93 2.88 13.47
CA VAL A 43 -2.77 2.65 12.29
C VAL A 43 -1.95 2.84 11.01
N ALA A 44 -1.18 3.93 10.91
CA ALA A 44 -0.32 4.19 9.76
C ALA A 44 0.70 3.06 9.54
N ARG A 45 1.38 2.59 10.60
CA ARG A 45 2.31 1.45 10.51
C ARG A 45 1.63 0.18 10.02
N ARG A 46 0.43 -0.12 10.53
CA ARG A 46 -0.34 -1.29 10.07
C ARG A 46 -0.69 -1.17 8.58
N LYS A 47 -1.12 0.01 8.13
CA LYS A 47 -1.41 0.27 6.71
C LYS A 47 -0.16 0.14 5.84
N ILE A 48 1.00 0.64 6.29
CA ILE A 48 2.29 0.48 5.60
C ILE A 48 2.65 -1.00 5.46
N THR A 49 2.48 -1.82 6.50
CA THR A 49 2.72 -3.26 6.43
C THR A 49 1.81 -3.94 5.41
N ILE A 50 0.52 -3.61 5.40
CA ILE A 50 -0.43 -4.17 4.42
C ILE A 50 -0.05 -3.76 3.00
N LEU A 51 0.35 -2.49 2.80
CA LEU A 51 0.80 -1.98 1.50
C LEU A 51 2.03 -2.75 1.01
N ARG A 52 3.01 -3.00 1.89
CA ARG A 52 4.19 -3.81 1.56
C ARG A 52 3.78 -5.21 1.08
N THR A 53 2.90 -5.88 1.81
CA THR A 53 2.41 -7.21 1.40
C THR A 53 1.68 -7.17 0.05
N LYS A 54 0.87 -6.14 -0.21
CA LYS A 54 0.21 -5.97 -1.51
C LYS A 54 1.21 -5.74 -2.65
N LEU A 55 2.29 -4.99 -2.40
CA LEU A 55 3.38 -4.83 -3.38
C LEU A 55 4.09 -6.16 -3.67
N GLU A 56 4.36 -6.98 -2.65
CA GLU A 56 4.95 -8.32 -2.84
C GLU A 56 4.02 -9.23 -3.66
N ILE A 57 2.70 -9.16 -3.44
CA ILE A 57 1.70 -9.88 -4.25
C ILE A 57 1.72 -9.37 -5.70
N LEU A 58 1.76 -8.06 -5.90
CA LEU A 58 1.81 -7.45 -7.23
C LEU A 58 3.05 -7.87 -8.02
N GLU A 59 4.22 -7.88 -7.39
CA GLU A 59 5.48 -8.36 -7.98
C GLU A 59 5.39 -9.86 -8.35
N SER A 60 4.81 -10.67 -7.46
CA SER A 60 4.58 -12.09 -7.73
C SER A 60 3.64 -12.29 -8.92
N LEU A 61 2.51 -11.57 -8.95
CA LEU A 61 1.54 -11.63 -10.05
C LEU A 61 2.15 -11.15 -11.36
N LEU A 62 2.95 -10.08 -11.33
CA LEU A 62 3.66 -9.54 -12.49
C LEU A 62 4.60 -10.60 -13.08
N SER A 63 5.33 -11.32 -12.23
CA SER A 63 6.23 -12.40 -12.64
C SER A 63 5.50 -13.59 -13.29
N THR A 64 4.21 -13.76 -13.00
CA THR A 64 3.36 -14.80 -13.62
C THR A 64 2.62 -14.33 -14.87
N LEU A 65 2.64 -13.03 -15.18
CA LEU A 65 2.10 -12.56 -16.44
C LEU A 65 2.91 -13.18 -17.58
N PRO A 66 2.25 -13.60 -18.68
CA PRO A 66 2.98 -14.10 -19.83
C PRO A 66 3.93 -13.00 -20.27
N ASN A 67 5.23 -13.20 -20.00
CA ASN A 67 6.29 -12.31 -20.44
C ASN A 67 6.01 -12.00 -21.90
N LYS A 68 6.00 -10.71 -22.26
CA LYS A 68 6.30 -10.35 -23.64
C LYS A 68 7.62 -11.04 -23.94
N GLN A 69 7.56 -12.07 -24.77
CA GLN A 69 8.73 -12.84 -25.16
C GLN A 69 9.83 -11.85 -25.56
N PRO A 70 11.08 -12.02 -25.09
CA PRO A 70 12.17 -11.29 -25.72
C PRO A 70 12.15 -11.66 -27.21
N ILE A 71 12.04 -10.62 -28.04
CA ILE A 71 12.14 -10.70 -29.50
C ILE A 71 13.59 -11.03 -29.85
#